data_AF-A0A5J6MCX6-F1
#
_entry.id   AF-A0A5J6MCX6-F1
#
_cell.length_a   1.000
_cell.length_b   1.000
_cell.length_c   1.000
_cell.angle_alpha   90.00
_cell.angle_beta   90.00
_cell.angle_gamma   90.00
#
_symmetry.space_group_name_H-M   'P 1'
#
loop_
_entity.id
_entity.type
_entity.pdbx_description
1 polymer ?
#
loop_
_entity_poly.entity_id
_entity_poly.type
_entity_poly.pdbx_seq_one_letter_code
_entity_poly.pdbx_strand_id
1 'polypeptide(L)'
;MNRRIVLFFSAAALAAPLLFAATVSFADDMLTGDQIKSTVSNMTVEGKMNDGMAYSEFYGADGTIKGKDYTGKWTVEGNEMCFVYGTDPKKSCYGIKKAATGIQWVEDGKVEGDGMVSQGNIRNY
;
A
#
# COMPACT_ATOMS: atom_id res chain seq x y z
N MET A 1 -15.56 82.54 11.11
CA MET A 1 -15.08 82.19 12.47
C MET A 1 -14.51 80.78 12.40
N ASN A 2 -13.20 80.63 12.63
CA ASN A 2 -12.49 79.35 12.60
C ASN A 2 -13.05 78.35 13.62
N ARG A 3 -13.09 77.06 13.27
CA ARG A 3 -12.67 75.96 14.16
C ARG A 3 -12.36 74.68 13.38
N ARG A 4 -11.11 74.22 13.56
CA ARG A 4 -10.61 72.89 13.19
C ARG A 4 -11.25 71.83 14.12
N ILE A 5 -11.40 70.58 13.66
CA ILE A 5 -11.10 69.33 14.41
C ILE A 5 -11.16 68.12 13.46
N VAL A 6 -10.29 67.17 13.78
CA VAL A 6 -9.75 66.02 13.05
C VAL A 6 -10.66 64.77 13.15
N LEU A 7 -10.35 63.75 12.36
CA LEU A 7 -10.55 62.28 12.58
C LEU A 7 -11.74 61.66 11.81
N PHE A 8 -11.71 60.47 11.20
CA PHE A 8 -10.79 59.32 11.17
C PHE A 8 -10.83 58.73 9.73
N PHE A 9 -9.69 58.34 9.17
CA PHE A 9 -9.67 57.44 8.01
C PHE A 9 -10.02 56.03 8.48
N SER A 10 -11.21 55.53 8.13
CA SER A 10 -11.55 54.11 8.27
C SER A 10 -11.56 53.48 6.87
N ALA A 11 -10.39 53.07 6.40
CA ALA A 11 -10.29 52.12 5.31
C ALA A 11 -10.59 50.73 5.90
N ALA A 12 -11.82 50.25 5.75
CA ALA A 12 -12.20 48.89 6.11
C ALA A 12 -11.56 47.92 5.11
N ALA A 13 -10.38 47.41 5.43
CA ALA A 13 -9.75 46.31 4.71
C ALA A 13 -10.50 45.01 5.03
N LEU A 14 -11.30 44.54 4.07
CA LEU A 14 -11.92 43.21 4.09
C LEU A 14 -10.83 42.14 4.02
N ALA A 15 -10.49 41.56 5.17
CA ALA A 15 -9.65 40.37 5.25
C ALA A 15 -10.46 39.13 4.84
N ALA A 16 -10.24 38.62 3.64
CA ALA A 16 -10.80 37.35 3.18
C ALA A 16 -10.01 36.18 3.82
N PRO A 17 -10.65 35.24 4.53
CA PRO A 17 -9.95 34.08 5.07
C PRO A 17 -9.62 33.12 3.92
N LEU A 18 -8.33 32.94 3.65
CA LEU A 18 -7.80 31.87 2.79
C LEU A 18 -8.11 30.52 3.47
N LEU A 19 -9.18 29.88 3.02
CA LEU A 19 -9.47 28.49 3.36
C LEU A 19 -8.41 27.60 2.67
N PHE A 20 -7.40 27.18 3.43
CA PHE A 20 -6.53 26.07 3.03
C PHE A 20 -7.39 24.80 2.97
N ALA A 21 -7.80 24.41 1.77
CA ALA A 21 -8.33 23.08 1.54
C ALA A 21 -7.18 22.08 1.75
N ALA A 22 -7.18 21.38 2.87
CA ALA A 22 -6.31 20.23 3.08
C ALA A 22 -6.73 19.13 2.09
N THR A 23 -6.01 19.00 0.98
CA THR A 23 -6.15 17.86 0.08
C THR A 23 -5.59 16.63 0.80
N VAL A 24 -6.48 15.75 1.28
CA VAL A 24 -6.08 14.41 1.70
C VAL A 24 -5.65 13.65 0.45
N SER A 25 -4.33 13.46 0.30
CA SER A 25 -3.76 12.66 -0.79
C SER A 25 -3.86 11.19 -0.40
N PHE A 26 -4.62 10.38 -1.14
CA PHE A 26 -4.76 8.92 -0.91
C PHE A 26 -3.66 8.10 -1.61
N ALA A 27 -2.51 8.70 -1.89
CA ALA A 27 -1.45 8.10 -2.70
C ALA A 27 -0.34 7.41 -1.88
N ASP A 28 -0.32 7.54 -0.55
CA ASP A 28 0.85 7.18 0.27
C ASP A 28 0.90 5.72 0.78
N ASP A 29 -0.10 4.89 0.49
CA ASP A 29 -0.13 3.52 1.01
C ASP A 29 0.45 2.46 0.05
N MET A 30 0.72 2.82 -1.21
CA MET A 30 1.35 1.89 -2.17
C MET A 30 2.83 1.69 -1.82
N LEU A 31 3.27 0.44 -1.71
CA LEU A 31 4.66 0.10 -1.45
C LEU A 31 5.49 0.21 -2.73
N THR A 32 6.71 0.73 -2.60
CA THR A 32 7.75 0.63 -3.63
C THR A 32 8.34 -0.78 -3.68
N GLY A 33 9.06 -1.13 -4.75
CA GLY A 33 9.71 -2.45 -4.85
C GLY A 33 10.60 -2.82 -3.66
N ASP A 34 11.39 -1.88 -3.15
CA ASP A 34 12.25 -2.13 -1.97
C ASP A 34 11.42 -2.33 -0.69
N GLN A 35 10.33 -1.58 -0.54
CA GLN A 35 9.38 -1.75 0.56
C GLN A 35 8.65 -3.09 0.47
N ILE A 36 8.25 -3.52 -0.74
CA ILE A 36 7.67 -4.84 -0.97
C ILE A 36 8.65 -5.92 -0.53
N LYS A 37 9.89 -5.88 -1.06
CA LYS A 37 10.91 -6.88 -0.76
C LYS A 37 11.17 -6.99 0.74
N SER A 38 11.32 -5.86 1.42
CA SER A 38 11.53 -5.86 2.88
C SER A 38 10.30 -6.30 3.68
N THR A 39 9.09 -6.09 3.16
CA THR A 39 7.83 -6.49 3.81
C THR A 39 7.59 -8.00 3.72
N VAL A 40 7.97 -8.66 2.61
CA VAL A 40 7.60 -10.07 2.37
C VAL A 40 8.76 -11.07 2.48
N SER A 41 10.02 -10.62 2.33
CA SER A 41 11.16 -11.55 2.37
C SER A 41 11.30 -12.24 3.72
N ASN A 42 11.37 -13.57 3.71
CA ASN A 42 11.39 -14.44 4.90
C ASN A 42 10.17 -14.24 5.83
N MET A 43 9.02 -13.90 5.25
CA MET A 43 7.75 -13.79 5.96
C MET A 43 6.75 -14.83 5.44
N THR A 44 5.78 -15.18 6.28
CA THR A 44 4.55 -15.84 5.86
C THR A 44 3.45 -14.78 5.70
N VAL A 45 2.69 -14.88 4.62
CA VAL A 45 1.49 -14.07 4.38
C VAL A 45 0.27 -14.98 4.32
N GLU A 46 -0.73 -14.69 5.13
CA GLU A 46 -1.99 -15.44 5.19
C GLU A 46 -3.18 -14.51 5.00
N GLY A 47 -4.13 -14.89 4.16
CA GLY A 47 -5.27 -14.03 3.89
C GLY A 47 -6.25 -14.62 2.89
N LYS A 48 -6.96 -13.73 2.20
CA LYS A 48 -8.02 -14.12 1.25
C LYS A 48 -8.05 -13.18 0.05
N MET A 49 -8.23 -13.76 -1.12
CA MET A 49 -8.53 -13.02 -2.35
C MET A 49 -10.03 -12.66 -2.41
N ASN A 50 -10.39 -11.71 -3.25
CA ASN A 50 -11.76 -11.22 -3.42
C ASN A 50 -12.75 -12.29 -3.90
N ASP A 51 -12.26 -13.30 -4.61
CA ASP A 51 -13.03 -14.49 -5.00
C ASP A 51 -13.37 -15.43 -3.81
N GLY A 52 -12.85 -15.12 -2.62
CA GLY A 52 -13.08 -15.89 -1.40
C GLY A 52 -12.06 -16.99 -1.16
N MET A 53 -11.09 -17.21 -2.04
CA MET A 53 -10.05 -18.21 -1.85
C MET A 53 -9.05 -17.75 -0.78
N ALA A 54 -8.94 -18.53 0.29
CA ALA A 54 -7.94 -18.31 1.33
C ALA A 54 -6.59 -18.88 0.90
N TYR A 55 -5.50 -18.21 1.28
CA TYR A 55 -4.14 -18.63 0.99
C TYR A 55 -3.24 -18.46 2.22
N SER A 56 -2.15 -19.21 2.25
CA SER A 56 -1.09 -19.07 3.25
C SER A 56 0.24 -19.52 2.64
N GLU A 57 1.18 -18.59 2.57
CA GLU A 57 2.40 -18.72 1.78
C GLU A 57 3.61 -18.17 2.53
N PHE A 58 4.70 -18.92 2.54
CA PHE A 58 6.01 -18.40 2.95
C PHE A 58 6.79 -17.93 1.73
N TYR A 59 7.26 -16.68 1.78
CA TYR A 59 8.09 -16.06 0.74
C TYR A 59 9.55 -16.06 1.18
N GLY A 60 10.31 -17.05 0.70
CA GLY A 60 11.75 -17.16 0.97
C GLY A 60 12.55 -16.03 0.31
N ALA A 61 13.59 -15.53 0.98
CA ALA A 61 14.47 -14.49 0.43
C ALA A 61 15.22 -14.90 -0.85
N ASP A 62 15.23 -16.20 -1.17
CA ASP A 62 15.74 -16.79 -2.41
C ASP A 62 14.75 -16.69 -3.58
N GLY A 63 13.59 -16.07 -3.38
CA GLY A 63 12.52 -15.97 -4.39
C GLY A 63 11.62 -17.21 -4.46
N THR A 64 11.71 -18.14 -3.50
CA THR A 64 10.84 -19.32 -3.47
C THR A 64 9.56 -19.03 -2.70
N ILE A 65 8.43 -19.52 -3.21
CA ILE A 65 7.15 -19.58 -2.50
C ILE A 65 6.96 -21.02 -2.01
N LYS A 66 6.57 -21.15 -0.74
CA LYS A 66 6.12 -22.43 -0.17
C LYS A 66 4.71 -22.28 0.40
N GLY A 67 3.79 -23.06 -0.14
CA GLY A 67 2.45 -23.25 0.41
C GLY A 67 2.30 -24.64 1.00
N LYS A 68 1.08 -25.00 1.42
CA LYS A 68 0.79 -26.28 2.07
C LYS A 68 1.12 -27.50 1.19
N ASP A 69 0.77 -27.43 -0.08
CA ASP A 69 0.83 -28.52 -1.06
C ASP A 69 1.33 -28.03 -2.43
N TYR A 70 1.90 -26.83 -2.48
CA TYR A 70 2.42 -26.23 -3.70
C TYR A 70 3.69 -25.42 -3.44
N THR A 71 4.43 -25.21 -4.52
CA THR A 71 5.57 -24.29 -4.55
C THR A 71 5.43 -23.34 -5.73
N GLY A 72 6.14 -22.23 -5.64
CA GLY A 72 6.19 -21.24 -6.71
C GLY A 72 7.44 -20.40 -6.61
N LYS A 73 7.48 -19.36 -7.44
CA LYS A 73 8.53 -18.34 -7.45
C LYS A 73 7.89 -16.97 -7.35
N TRP A 74 8.52 -16.11 -6.58
CA TRP A 74 8.16 -14.70 -6.49
C TRP A 74 9.35 -13.83 -6.86
N THR A 75 9.06 -12.71 -7.50
CA THR A 75 10.01 -11.64 -7.83
C THR A 75 9.39 -10.28 -7.52
N VAL A 76 10.23 -9.25 -7.41
CA VAL A 76 9.77 -7.86 -7.43
C VAL A 76 10.21 -7.25 -8.74
N GLU A 77 9.26 -6.75 -9.52
CA GLU A 77 9.47 -6.12 -10.81
C GLU A 77 8.87 -4.70 -10.75
N GLY A 78 9.73 -3.68 -10.69
CA GLY A 78 9.28 -2.31 -10.42
C GLY A 78 8.66 -2.18 -9.03
N ASN A 79 7.39 -1.76 -8.95
CA ASN A 79 6.63 -1.63 -7.70
C ASN A 79 5.56 -2.72 -7.55
N GLU A 80 5.77 -3.87 -8.20
CA GLU A 80 4.85 -5.00 -8.15
C GLU A 80 5.58 -6.25 -7.70
N MET A 81 4.85 -7.13 -7.02
CA MET A 81 5.26 -8.48 -6.69
C MET A 81 4.66 -9.43 -7.73
N CYS A 82 5.51 -10.22 -8.38
CA CYS A 82 5.12 -11.12 -9.44
C CYS A 82 5.28 -12.58 -9.00
N PHE A 83 4.34 -13.42 -9.43
CA PHE A 83 4.21 -14.81 -9.01
C PHE A 83 4.16 -15.74 -10.20
N VAL A 84 4.84 -16.88 -10.08
CA VAL A 84 4.74 -18.02 -11.00
C VAL A 84 4.58 -19.28 -10.16
N TYR A 85 3.51 -20.04 -10.38
CA TYR A 85 3.16 -21.21 -9.57
C TYR A 85 3.32 -22.53 -10.35
N GLY A 86 3.85 -23.55 -9.68
CA GLY A 86 4.01 -24.87 -10.26
C GLY A 86 4.84 -24.87 -11.55
N THR A 87 4.33 -25.53 -12.59
CA THR A 87 4.97 -25.61 -13.92
C THR A 87 4.35 -24.66 -14.94
N ASP A 88 3.31 -23.91 -14.57
CA ASP A 88 2.65 -22.95 -15.47
C ASP A 88 3.56 -21.72 -15.62
N PRO A 89 4.00 -21.33 -16.83
CA PRO A 89 4.82 -20.16 -17.03
C PRO A 89 4.05 -18.84 -16.87
N LYS A 90 2.73 -18.87 -16.64
CA LYS A 90 1.95 -17.65 -16.40
C LYS A 90 2.47 -16.90 -15.19
N LYS A 91 2.70 -15.61 -15.42
CA LYS A 91 3.11 -14.65 -14.40
C LYS A 91 1.92 -13.75 -14.07
N SER A 92 1.61 -13.64 -12.79
CA SER A 92 0.64 -12.67 -12.27
C SER A 92 1.38 -11.66 -11.41
N CYS A 93 1.14 -10.36 -11.59
CA CYS A 93 1.82 -9.30 -10.87
C CYS A 93 0.81 -8.43 -10.14
N TYR A 94 1.11 -8.08 -8.89
CA TYR A 94 0.26 -7.29 -8.02
C TYR A 94 1.06 -6.15 -7.40
N GLY A 95 0.50 -4.95 -7.43
CA GLY A 95 0.90 -3.89 -6.52
C GLY A 95 0.53 -4.27 -5.08
N ILE A 96 1.19 -3.65 -4.11
CA ILE A 96 0.91 -3.90 -2.69
C ILE A 96 0.61 -2.58 -1.99
N LYS A 97 -0.50 -2.54 -1.26
CA LYS A 97 -0.77 -1.49 -0.27
C LYS A 97 -0.40 -1.96 1.13
N LYS A 98 0.15 -1.05 1.92
CA LYS A 98 0.36 -1.27 3.35
C LYS A 98 -1.00 -1.27 4.08
N ALA A 99 -1.17 -2.21 5.01
CA ALA A 99 -2.28 -2.25 5.94
C ALA A 99 -1.76 -2.29 7.39
N ALA A 100 -2.64 -2.04 8.37
CA ALA A 100 -2.27 -1.94 9.78
C ALA A 100 -1.54 -3.20 10.32
N THR A 101 -1.97 -4.39 9.88
CA THR A 101 -1.43 -5.68 10.32
C THR A 101 -0.85 -6.51 9.17
N GLY A 102 -0.65 -5.91 7.99
CA GLY A 102 -0.18 -6.64 6.83
C GLY A 102 -0.25 -5.83 5.55
N ILE A 103 -0.80 -6.44 4.50
CA ILE A 103 -0.83 -5.91 3.14
C ILE A 103 -2.19 -6.11 2.47
N GLN A 104 -2.42 -5.38 1.39
CA GLN A 104 -3.49 -5.64 0.44
C GLN A 104 -2.90 -5.79 -0.97
N TRP A 105 -3.36 -6.79 -1.70
CA TRP A 105 -3.00 -7.00 -3.11
C TRP A 105 -3.78 -6.04 -3.98
N VAL A 106 -3.12 -5.44 -4.96
CA VAL A 106 -3.73 -4.47 -5.87
C VAL A 106 -3.44 -4.88 -7.31
N GLU A 107 -4.48 -4.99 -8.12
CA GLU A 107 -4.41 -5.22 -9.56
C GLU A 107 -5.31 -4.17 -10.25
N ASP A 108 -4.83 -3.54 -11.32
CA ASP A 108 -5.57 -2.49 -12.06
C ASP A 108 -6.18 -1.39 -11.16
N GLY A 109 -5.47 -1.05 -10.08
CA GLY A 109 -5.88 -0.02 -9.11
C GLY A 109 -6.96 -0.45 -8.12
N LYS A 110 -7.41 -1.71 -8.16
CA LYS A 110 -8.40 -2.28 -7.24
C LYS A 110 -7.73 -3.20 -6.23
N VAL A 111 -8.24 -3.20 -5.00
CA VAL A 111 -7.81 -4.18 -3.99
C VAL A 111 -8.42 -5.52 -4.35
N GLU A 112 -7.59 -6.52 -4.59
CA GLU A 112 -7.99 -7.89 -4.97
C GLU A 112 -7.86 -8.91 -3.83
N GLY A 113 -7.31 -8.51 -2.69
CA GLY A 113 -7.24 -9.35 -1.50
C GLY A 113 -6.50 -8.70 -0.36
N ASP A 114 -6.54 -9.37 0.79
CA ASP A 114 -5.81 -8.98 2.00
C ASP A 114 -4.86 -10.09 2.44
N GLY A 115 -3.81 -9.71 3.16
CA GLY A 115 -2.82 -10.63 3.71
C GLY A 115 -2.22 -10.12 5.01
N MET A 116 -2.29 -10.92 6.08
CA MET A 116 -1.57 -10.69 7.32
C MET A 116 -0.14 -11.18 7.21
N VAL A 117 0.82 -10.35 7.57
CA VAL A 117 2.25 -10.65 7.47
C VAL A 117 2.78 -11.12 8.83
N SER A 118 3.43 -12.27 8.86
CA SER A 118 4.05 -12.86 10.06
C SER A 118 5.51 -13.24 9.81
N GLN A 119 6.35 -13.04 10.83
CA GLN A 119 7.78 -13.30 10.72
C GLN A 119 8.09 -14.80 10.60
N GLY A 120 8.85 -15.18 9.57
CA GLY A 120 9.35 -16.54 9.37
C GLY A 120 8.32 -17.49 8.76
N ASN A 121 8.75 -18.74 8.52
CA ASN A 121 7.90 -19.82 8.00
C ASN A 121 7.05 -20.43 9.13
N ILE A 122 6.05 -19.68 9.62
CA ILE A 122 5.27 -20.03 10.83
C ILE A 122 4.44 -21.32 10.68
N ARG A 123 4.23 -21.78 9.45
CA ARG A 123 3.50 -23.02 9.14
C ARG A 123 4.43 -24.21 8.87
N ASN A 124 5.75 -24.02 8.91
CA ASN A 124 6.76 -25.05 8.64
C ASN A 124 6.60 -25.74 7.27
N TYR A 125 6.34 -24.96 6.22
CA TYR A 125 6.33 -25.44 4.82
C TYR A 125 7.69 -25.93 4.32
#